data_AF-A0A7L0K0A6-F1
#
_entry.id   AF-A0A7L0K0A6-F1
#
_cell.length_a   1.000
_cell.length_b   1.000
_cell.length_c   1.000
_cell.angle_alpha   90.00
_cell.angle_beta   90.00
_cell.angle_gamma   90.00
#
_symmetry.space_group_name_H-M   'P 1'
#
loop_
_entity.id
_entity.type
_entity.pdbx_description
1 polymer ?
#
loop_
_entity_poly.entity_id
_entity_poly.type
_entity_poly.pdbx_seq_one_letter_code
_entity_poly.pdbx_strand_id
1 'polypeptide(L)'
;MSLLLMAGVVAVVGLCRRLARRRLRSHPRLCTFLLETISTFQVCACTNELSLLGSVEPKPHAALTLTYGFTVLHGLTLTGSTCNPCGILQPVWGGGTSVEMGGLKIGAQFVAAVLARVFMHFIWRLEIAESHFGVLSQGCSNPMQTTEVQAFCIELLFSVVFQLTVLQVETVKPSYRVHLIALLITMLVYAGGNLTGAIFNPALAFSLHPHCFYDNFLIYSLVYWIAPSLGKFLILYVF
;
A
#
# COMPACT_ATOMS: atom_id res chain seq x y z
N MET A 1 1.59 -14.17 -17.26
CA MET A 1 2.44 -13.01 -17.53
C MET A 1 2.46 -11.99 -16.38
N SER A 2 1.32 -11.69 -15.75
CA SER A 2 1.24 -10.79 -14.57
C SER A 2 2.15 -11.15 -13.40
N LEU A 3 2.25 -12.44 -13.02
CA LEU A 3 3.16 -12.87 -11.95
C LEU A 3 4.63 -12.59 -12.27
N LEU A 4 5.02 -12.76 -13.54
CA LEU A 4 6.38 -12.47 -14.00
C LEU A 4 6.67 -10.97 -13.99
N LEU A 5 5.69 -10.16 -14.40
CA LEU A 5 5.77 -8.70 -14.28
C LEU A 5 6.02 -8.28 -12.82
N MET A 6 5.17 -8.75 -11.91
CA MET A 6 5.29 -8.39 -10.49
C MET A 6 6.61 -8.90 -9.87
N ALA A 7 7.04 -10.12 -10.18
CA ALA A 7 8.33 -10.64 -9.75
C ALA A 7 9.49 -9.80 -10.31
N GLY A 8 9.40 -9.36 -11.57
CA GLY A 8 10.35 -8.46 -12.21
C GLY A 8 10.42 -7.10 -11.51
N VAL A 9 9.26 -6.50 -11.19
CA VAL A 9 9.18 -5.26 -10.41
C VAL A 9 9.90 -5.42 -9.07
N VAL A 10 9.62 -6.49 -8.33
CA VAL A 10 10.26 -6.75 -7.04
C VAL A 10 11.78 -6.92 -7.17
N ALA A 11 12.24 -7.64 -8.19
CA ALA A 11 13.67 -7.84 -8.42
C ALA A 11 14.39 -6.52 -8.74
N VAL A 12 13.84 -5.71 -9.65
CA VAL A 12 14.38 -4.40 -10.03
C VAL A 12 14.38 -3.44 -8.84
N VAL A 13 13.28 -3.37 -8.10
CA VAL A 13 13.17 -2.56 -6.87
C VAL A 13 14.22 -2.98 -5.84
N GLY A 14 14.40 -4.30 -5.64
CA GLY A 14 15.42 -4.84 -4.74
C GLY A 14 16.83 -4.41 -5.14
N LEU A 15 17.15 -4.43 -6.44
CA LEU A 15 18.43 -3.95 -6.96
C LEU A 15 18.58 -2.44 -6.77
N CYS A 16 17.59 -1.64 -7.15
CA CYS A 16 17.58 -0.19 -7.01
C CYS A 16 17.76 0.24 -5.54
N ARG A 17 17.07 -0.41 -4.59
CA ARG A 17 17.23 -0.16 -3.15
C ARG A 17 18.65 -0.44 -2.67
N ARG A 18 19.25 -1.57 -3.09
CA ARG A 18 20.63 -1.92 -2.75
C ARG A 18 21.62 -0.87 -3.29
N LEU A 19 21.43 -0.43 -4.53
CA LEU A 19 22.26 0.60 -5.16
C LEU A 19 22.09 1.96 -4.47
N ALA A 20 20.87 2.39 -4.18
CA ALA A 20 20.57 3.64 -3.48
C ALA A 20 21.26 3.67 -2.10
N ARG A 21 21.12 2.60 -1.30
CA ARG A 21 21.79 2.49 0.01
C ARG A 21 23.31 2.59 -0.08
N ARG A 22 23.90 2.02 -1.12
CA ARG A 22 25.37 2.03 -1.31
C ARG A 22 25.86 3.40 -1.79
N ARG A 23 25.19 3.99 -2.77
CA ARG A 23 25.62 5.23 -3.43
C ARG A 23 25.29 6.49 -2.63
N LEU A 24 24.20 6.47 -1.87
CA LEU A 24 23.70 7.64 -1.15
C LEU A 24 23.92 7.56 0.37
N ARG A 25 24.88 6.74 0.80
CA ARG A 25 25.23 6.61 2.22
C ARG A 25 25.59 7.97 2.85
N SER A 26 26.24 8.84 2.10
CA SER A 26 26.63 10.18 2.55
C SER A 26 25.50 11.22 2.50
N HIS A 27 24.34 10.89 1.92
CA HIS A 27 23.20 11.81 1.74
C HIS A 27 21.92 11.20 2.34
N PRO A 28 21.76 11.20 3.68
CA PRO A 28 20.72 10.41 4.37
C PRO A 28 19.29 10.82 4.00
N ARG A 29 19.04 12.12 3.77
CA ARG A 29 17.72 12.62 3.34
C ARG A 29 17.35 12.08 1.96
N LEU A 30 18.24 12.23 0.98
CA LEU A 30 18.02 11.74 -0.38
C LEU A 30 17.91 10.21 -0.42
N CYS A 31 18.75 9.51 0.35
CA CYS A 31 18.67 8.06 0.51
C CYS A 31 17.30 7.64 1.05
N THR A 32 16.80 8.31 2.09
CA THR A 32 15.48 8.02 2.69
C THR A 32 14.35 8.29 1.71
N PHE A 33 14.38 9.43 1.03
CA PHE A 33 13.41 9.78 -0.01
C PHE A 33 13.34 8.71 -1.10
N LEU A 34 14.48 8.35 -1.70
CA LEU A 34 14.51 7.33 -2.75
C LEU A 34 14.08 5.96 -2.25
N LEU A 35 14.48 5.57 -1.04
CA LEU A 35 14.07 4.29 -0.48
C LEU A 35 12.55 4.25 -0.25
N GLU A 36 11.92 5.29 0.29
CA GLU A 36 10.47 5.35 0.39
C GLU A 36 9.81 5.36 -0.99
N THR A 37 10.33 6.13 -1.95
CA THR A 37 9.75 6.19 -3.30
C THR A 37 9.80 4.83 -3.99
N ILE A 38 10.97 4.19 -4.04
CA ILE A 38 11.18 2.91 -4.71
C ILE A 38 10.35 1.79 -4.05
N SER A 39 10.17 1.85 -2.73
CA SER A 39 9.43 0.83 -1.97
C SER A 39 7.93 0.98 -2.13
N THR A 40 7.45 2.21 -2.01
CA THR A 40 6.02 2.52 -2.19
C THR A 40 5.61 2.26 -3.64
N PHE A 41 6.52 2.48 -4.59
CA PHE A 41 6.31 2.12 -6.00
C PHE A 41 6.05 0.63 -6.15
N GLN A 42 6.87 -0.22 -5.51
CA GLN A 42 6.68 -1.68 -5.55
C GLN A 42 5.31 -2.07 -5.00
N VAL A 43 4.94 -1.55 -3.83
CA VAL A 43 3.63 -1.83 -3.20
C VAL A 43 2.51 -1.40 -4.14
N CYS A 44 2.54 -0.15 -4.63
CA CYS A 44 1.49 0.37 -5.50
C CYS A 44 1.40 -0.40 -6.82
N ALA A 45 2.51 -0.63 -7.52
CA ALA A 45 2.53 -1.33 -8.81
C ALA A 45 2.04 -2.78 -8.67
N CYS A 46 2.53 -3.51 -7.66
CA CYS A 46 2.07 -4.87 -7.39
C CYS A 46 0.59 -4.91 -6.98
N THR A 47 0.12 -3.99 -6.13
CA THR A 47 -1.29 -3.97 -5.75
C THR A 47 -2.20 -3.61 -6.92
N ASN A 48 -1.80 -2.69 -7.81
CA ASN A 48 -2.55 -2.40 -9.04
C ASN A 48 -2.77 -3.67 -9.87
N GLU A 49 -1.70 -4.45 -10.11
CA GLU A 49 -1.80 -5.70 -10.84
C GLU A 49 -2.63 -6.76 -10.09
N LEU A 50 -2.51 -6.85 -8.76
CA LEU A 50 -3.31 -7.76 -7.93
C LEU A 50 -4.79 -7.42 -7.94
N SER A 51 -5.14 -6.14 -7.86
CA SER A 51 -6.53 -5.67 -7.95
C SER A 51 -7.13 -6.06 -9.29
N LEU A 52 -6.37 -5.94 -10.38
CA LEU A 52 -6.80 -6.37 -11.71
C LEU A 52 -6.95 -7.90 -11.81
N LEU A 53 -6.01 -8.67 -11.26
CA LEU A 53 -6.13 -10.14 -11.22
C LEU A 53 -7.28 -10.60 -10.33
N GLY A 54 -7.63 -9.83 -9.29
CA GLY A 54 -8.75 -10.11 -8.41
C GLY A 54 -10.12 -9.83 -9.04
N SER A 55 -10.18 -8.99 -10.08
CA SER A 55 -11.41 -8.70 -10.82
C SER A 55 -11.68 -9.65 -11.99
N VAL A 56 -10.71 -10.50 -12.36
CA VAL A 56 -10.83 -11.53 -13.39
C VAL A 56 -10.96 -12.90 -12.70
N GLU A 57 -11.94 -13.72 -13.10
CA GLU A 57 -12.04 -15.11 -12.58
C GLU A 57 -10.70 -15.86 -12.77
N PRO A 58 -10.20 -16.61 -11.77
CA PRO A 58 -10.98 -17.48 -10.90
C PRO A 58 -10.91 -17.16 -9.40
N LYS A 59 -11.99 -17.54 -8.70
CA LYS A 59 -12.18 -17.82 -7.25
C LYS A 59 -11.38 -16.97 -6.24
N PRO A 60 -12.03 -16.37 -5.22
CA PRO A 60 -11.40 -15.46 -4.24
C PRO A 60 -10.11 -16.02 -3.59
N HIS A 61 -9.97 -17.34 -3.48
CA HIS A 61 -8.77 -18.00 -2.95
C HIS A 61 -7.48 -17.71 -3.72
N ALA A 62 -7.51 -17.58 -5.05
CA ALA A 62 -6.31 -17.29 -5.83
C ALA A 62 -5.80 -15.86 -5.55
N ALA A 63 -6.70 -14.88 -5.61
CA ALA A 63 -6.40 -13.49 -5.28
C ALA A 63 -5.90 -13.30 -3.84
N LEU A 64 -6.48 -14.03 -2.88
CA LEU A 64 -6.03 -14.01 -1.48
C LEU A 64 -4.66 -14.68 -1.31
N THR A 65 -4.40 -15.79 -2.01
CA THR A 65 -3.09 -16.46 -1.98
C THR A 65 -2.01 -15.55 -2.54
N LEU A 66 -2.29 -14.84 -3.63
CA LEU A 66 -1.37 -13.86 -4.20
C LEU A 66 -1.18 -12.65 -3.29
N THR A 67 -2.27 -12.13 -2.69
CA THR A 67 -2.20 -11.06 -1.68
C THR A 67 -1.28 -11.45 -0.54
N TYR A 68 -1.43 -12.66 0.02
CA TYR A 68 -0.54 -13.18 1.06
C TYR A 68 0.91 -13.24 0.58
N GLY A 69 1.15 -13.90 -0.56
CA GLY A 69 2.50 -14.11 -1.10
C GLY A 69 3.25 -12.80 -1.38
N PHE A 70 2.59 -11.85 -2.03
CA PHE A 70 3.19 -10.54 -2.30
C PHE A 70 3.33 -9.67 -1.05
N THR A 71 2.42 -9.77 -0.08
CA THR A 71 2.57 -9.07 1.19
C THR A 71 3.79 -9.59 1.99
N VAL A 72 4.01 -10.91 2.01
CA VAL A 72 5.24 -11.50 2.56
C VAL A 72 6.47 -10.96 1.82
N LEU A 73 6.43 -10.98 0.48
CA LEU A 73 7.54 -10.52 -0.34
C LEU A 73 7.86 -9.04 -0.11
N HIS A 74 6.83 -8.19 0.04
CA HIS A 74 6.98 -6.79 0.42
C HIS A 74 7.62 -6.67 1.81
N GLY A 75 7.15 -7.41 2.82
CA GLY A 75 7.72 -7.40 4.17
C GLY A 75 9.20 -7.80 4.20
N LEU A 76 9.61 -8.78 3.37
CA LEU A 76 11.00 -9.23 3.28
C LEU A 76 11.90 -8.25 2.50
N THR A 77 11.40 -7.67 1.41
CA THR A 77 12.20 -6.84 0.50
C THR A 77 12.26 -5.38 0.91
N LEU A 78 11.20 -4.87 1.55
CA LEU A 78 10.99 -3.45 1.82
C LEU A 78 11.40 -2.99 3.22
N THR A 79 12.14 -3.83 3.96
CA THR A 79 12.63 -3.54 5.32
C THR A 79 13.21 -2.12 5.47
N GLY A 80 12.75 -1.40 6.50
CA GLY A 80 13.16 -0.02 6.80
C GLY A 80 12.40 1.07 6.04
N SER A 81 11.43 0.71 5.19
CA SER A 81 10.52 1.67 4.55
C SER A 81 9.10 1.52 5.11
N THR A 82 8.39 2.62 5.26
CA THR A 82 7.04 2.65 5.82
C THR A 82 5.97 2.41 4.76
N CYS A 83 6.15 2.96 3.56
CA CYS A 83 5.24 2.79 2.41
C CYS A 83 3.76 3.14 2.67
N ASN A 84 3.45 3.88 3.73
CA ASN A 84 2.12 4.28 4.13
C ASN A 84 2.19 5.63 4.87
N PRO A 85 1.52 6.70 4.38
CA PRO A 85 1.56 8.01 5.02
C PRO A 85 1.03 8.00 6.46
N CYS A 86 -0.05 7.26 6.73
CA CYS A 86 -0.54 7.08 8.10
C CYS A 86 0.53 6.43 8.97
N GLY A 87 1.30 5.49 8.40
CA GLY A 87 2.46 4.85 9.03
C GLY A 87 3.49 5.84 9.62
N ILE A 88 3.63 7.01 9.02
CA ILE A 88 4.57 8.07 9.41
C ILE A 88 4.03 8.94 10.55
N LEU A 89 2.70 9.07 10.68
CA LEU A 89 2.10 9.97 11.67
C LEU A 89 2.42 9.57 13.10
N GLN A 90 2.37 8.27 13.40
CA GLN A 90 2.65 7.76 14.75
C GLN A 90 4.06 8.10 15.25
N PRO A 91 5.17 7.81 14.53
CA PRO A 91 6.49 8.21 14.97
C PRO A 91 6.71 9.74 14.96
N VAL A 92 5.96 10.50 14.14
CA VAL A 92 6.02 11.97 14.19
C VAL A 92 5.33 12.51 15.46
N TRP A 93 4.13 12.02 15.79
CA TRP A 93 3.40 12.42 17.00
C TRP A 93 4.09 11.96 18.29
N GLY A 94 4.67 10.75 18.29
CA GLY A 94 5.43 10.22 19.41
C GLY A 94 6.88 10.74 19.52
N GLY A 95 7.29 11.70 18.68
CA GLY A 95 8.64 12.30 18.71
C GLY A 95 9.79 11.40 18.20
N GLY A 96 9.50 10.20 17.69
CA GLY A 96 10.46 9.27 17.12
C GLY A 96 10.98 9.65 15.72
N THR A 97 10.38 10.63 15.04
CA THR A 97 10.84 11.16 13.75
C THR A 97 10.49 12.66 13.64
N SER A 98 11.40 13.48 13.09
CA SER A 98 11.14 14.90 12.90
C SER A 98 10.03 15.14 11.87
N VAL A 99 9.25 16.22 12.04
CA VAL A 99 8.18 16.61 11.12
C VAL A 99 8.70 16.77 9.69
N GLU A 100 9.89 17.37 9.52
CA GLU A 100 10.53 17.53 8.21
C GLU A 100 10.82 16.19 7.52
N MET A 101 11.37 15.22 8.26
CA MET A 101 11.64 13.89 7.73
C MET A 101 10.34 13.13 7.45
N GLY A 102 9.33 13.28 8.30
CA GLY A 102 8.00 12.73 8.07
C GLY A 102 7.38 13.25 6.77
N GLY A 103 7.41 14.56 6.56
CA GLY A 103 6.94 15.20 5.32
C GLY A 103 7.70 14.71 4.09
N LEU A 104 9.02 14.56 4.18
CA LEU A 104 9.85 14.01 3.11
C LEU A 104 9.42 12.59 2.71
N LYS A 105 9.15 11.72 3.69
CA LYS A 105 8.68 10.35 3.44
C LYS A 105 7.29 10.31 2.83
N ILE A 106 6.36 11.13 3.33
CA ILE A 106 4.99 11.22 2.78
C ILE A 106 5.04 11.72 1.33
N GLY A 107 5.84 12.76 1.04
CA GLY A 107 6.06 13.24 -0.32
C GLY A 107 6.63 12.15 -1.23
N ALA A 108 7.62 11.40 -0.76
CA ALA A 108 8.21 10.27 -1.48
C ALA A 108 7.18 9.18 -1.84
N GLN A 109 6.27 8.88 -0.91
CA GLN A 109 5.20 7.90 -1.08
C GLN A 109 4.19 8.32 -2.14
N PHE A 110 3.82 9.60 -2.19
CA PHE A 110 2.93 10.12 -3.23
C PHE A 110 3.57 10.20 -4.61
N VAL A 111 4.84 10.61 -4.68
CA VAL A 111 5.61 10.55 -5.94
C VAL A 111 5.60 9.12 -6.47
N ALA A 112 5.83 8.14 -5.59
CA ALA A 112 5.78 6.73 -5.97
C ALA A 112 4.40 6.26 -6.43
N ALA A 113 3.32 6.70 -5.78
CA ALA A 113 1.95 6.38 -6.18
C ALA A 113 1.66 6.87 -7.60
N VAL A 114 2.09 8.09 -7.94
CA VAL A 114 1.97 8.64 -9.30
C VAL A 114 2.80 7.83 -10.30
N LEU A 115 4.07 7.55 -9.97
CA LEU A 115 4.95 6.78 -10.85
C LEU A 115 4.44 5.36 -11.09
N ALA A 116 3.97 4.68 -10.05
CA ALA A 116 3.39 3.35 -10.14
C ALA A 116 2.14 3.36 -11.03
N ARG A 117 1.27 4.35 -10.87
CA ARG A 117 0.09 4.51 -11.72
C ARG A 117 0.47 4.66 -13.20
N VAL A 118 1.37 5.60 -13.51
CA VAL A 118 1.80 5.87 -14.90
C VAL A 118 2.43 4.61 -15.49
N PHE A 119 3.28 3.93 -14.74
CA PHE A 119 3.90 2.68 -15.14
C PHE A 119 2.85 1.59 -15.43
N MET A 120 1.90 1.35 -14.52
CA MET A 120 0.89 0.30 -14.68
C MET A 120 -0.06 0.59 -15.84
N HIS A 121 -0.49 1.84 -16.03
CA HIS A 121 -1.32 2.22 -17.19
C HIS A 121 -0.58 1.99 -18.50
N PHE A 122 0.72 2.28 -18.54
CA PHE A 122 1.55 1.98 -19.70
C PHE A 122 1.61 0.46 -19.95
N ILE A 123 1.86 -0.35 -18.91
CA ILE A 123 1.90 -1.81 -19.04
C ILE A 123 0.57 -2.39 -19.50
N TRP A 124 -0.55 -1.97 -18.92
CA TRP A 124 -1.88 -2.45 -19.30
C TRP A 124 -2.23 -2.07 -20.73
N ARG A 125 -1.80 -0.89 -21.20
CA ARG A 125 -1.97 -0.47 -22.61
C ARG A 125 -1.22 -1.37 -23.60
N LEU A 126 -0.16 -2.05 -23.17
CA LEU A 126 0.56 -3.00 -24.02
C LEU A 126 -0.15 -4.36 -24.13
N GLU A 127 -1.22 -4.59 -23.37
CA GLU A 127 -2.07 -5.79 -23.42
C GLU A 127 -1.28 -7.12 -23.39
N ILE A 128 -0.21 -7.16 -22.60
CA ILE A 128 0.75 -8.28 -22.56
C ILE A 128 0.16 -9.52 -21.86
N ALA A 129 -0.83 -9.32 -21.00
CA ALA A 129 -1.57 -10.40 -20.33
C ALA A 129 -3.05 -10.35 -20.71
N GLU A 130 -3.72 -11.50 -20.70
CA GLU A 130 -5.16 -11.57 -20.97
C GLU A 130 -5.99 -10.68 -20.03
N SER A 131 -5.55 -10.51 -18.78
CA SER A 131 -6.17 -9.62 -17.81
C SER A 131 -6.06 -8.14 -18.17
N HIS A 132 -5.19 -7.74 -19.11
CA HIS A 132 -4.96 -6.34 -19.48
C HIS A 132 -5.91 -5.85 -20.56
N PHE A 133 -6.54 -6.76 -21.32
CA PHE A 133 -7.42 -6.39 -22.43
C PHE A 133 -8.61 -5.55 -21.95
N GLY A 134 -8.81 -4.38 -22.58
CA GLY A 134 -9.98 -3.54 -22.34
C GLY A 134 -10.04 -2.83 -20.99
N VAL A 135 -9.05 -3.01 -20.10
CA VAL A 135 -9.03 -2.39 -18.76
C VAL A 135 -9.08 -0.87 -18.82
N LEU A 136 -8.33 -0.25 -19.75
CA LEU A 136 -8.33 1.21 -19.93
C LEU A 136 -9.65 1.74 -20.52
N SER A 137 -10.51 0.88 -21.07
CA SER A 137 -11.82 1.25 -21.63
C SER A 137 -12.94 1.19 -20.59
N GLN A 138 -12.76 0.41 -19.52
CA GLN A 138 -13.59 0.48 -18.32
C GLN A 138 -13.20 1.74 -17.55
N GLY A 139 -14.06 2.77 -17.60
CA GLY A 139 -13.87 3.99 -16.81
C GLY A 139 -13.78 3.72 -15.29
N CYS A 140 -13.61 4.78 -14.50
CA CYS A 140 -13.45 4.61 -13.05
C CYS A 140 -14.70 4.00 -12.41
N SER A 141 -14.55 2.80 -11.83
CA SER A 141 -15.59 2.19 -11.01
C SER A 141 -15.44 2.67 -9.57
N ASN A 142 -16.54 3.03 -8.90
CA ASN A 142 -16.50 3.49 -7.52
C ASN A 142 -15.83 2.41 -6.64
N PRO A 143 -14.68 2.69 -6.00
CA PRO A 143 -13.99 1.73 -5.13
C PRO A 143 -14.80 1.31 -3.91
N MET A 144 -15.79 2.12 -3.50
CA MET A 144 -16.65 1.80 -2.38
C MET A 144 -17.94 1.14 -2.89
N GLN A 145 -18.20 -0.07 -2.42
CA GLN A 145 -19.46 -0.81 -2.66
C GLN A 145 -20.42 -0.67 -1.46
N THR A 146 -20.19 0.33 -0.60
CA THR A 146 -20.92 0.59 0.65
C THR A 146 -21.15 2.09 0.85
N THR A 147 -21.88 2.48 1.90
CA THR A 147 -22.05 3.89 2.24
C THR A 147 -20.75 4.51 2.76
N GLU A 148 -20.60 5.83 2.61
CA GLU A 148 -19.40 6.56 3.05
C GLU A 148 -19.11 6.36 4.54
N VAL A 149 -20.15 6.36 5.38
CA VAL A 149 -20.04 6.14 6.82
C VAL A 149 -19.59 4.70 7.12
N GLN A 150 -20.15 3.71 6.42
CA GLN A 150 -19.72 2.32 6.58
C GLN A 150 -18.26 2.15 6.15
N ALA A 151 -17.87 2.72 5.01
CA ALA A 151 -16.50 2.67 4.51
C ALA A 151 -15.52 3.31 5.51
N PHE A 152 -15.87 4.47 6.07
CA PHE A 152 -15.08 5.13 7.11
C PHE A 152 -14.89 4.23 8.34
N CYS A 153 -15.97 3.64 8.85
CA CYS A 153 -15.91 2.76 10.02
C CYS A 153 -15.09 1.49 9.75
N ILE A 154 -15.20 0.89 8.56
CA ILE A 154 -14.43 -0.29 8.16
C ILE A 154 -12.94 0.04 8.09
N GLU A 155 -12.55 1.11 7.40
CA GLU A 155 -11.13 1.51 7.27
C GLU A 155 -10.52 1.95 8.62
N LEU A 156 -11.31 2.61 9.48
CA LEU A 156 -10.92 2.91 10.86
C LEU A 156 -10.65 1.62 11.65
N LEU A 157 -11.60 0.68 11.65
CA LEU A 157 -11.48 -0.60 12.36
C LEU A 157 -10.28 -1.40 11.85
N PHE A 158 -10.12 -1.50 10.54
CA PHE A 158 -9.00 -2.21 9.92
C PHE A 158 -7.66 -1.59 10.29
N SER A 159 -7.56 -0.26 10.28
CA SER A 159 -6.36 0.45 10.75
C SER A 159 -6.07 0.14 12.21
N VAL A 160 -7.06 0.22 13.11
CA VAL A 160 -6.90 -0.09 14.53
C VAL A 160 -6.41 -1.53 14.74
N VAL A 161 -7.07 -2.52 14.13
CA VAL A 161 -6.70 -3.94 14.23
C VAL A 161 -5.29 -4.17 13.68
N PHE A 162 -4.95 -3.55 12.55
CA PHE A 162 -3.63 -3.63 11.97
C PHE A 162 -2.55 -3.07 12.90
N GLN A 163 -2.75 -1.86 13.45
CA GLN A 163 -1.78 -1.25 14.36
C GLN A 163 -1.63 -2.03 15.67
N LEU A 164 -2.74 -2.47 16.28
CA LEU A 164 -2.72 -3.31 17.47
C LEU A 164 -1.90 -4.56 17.23
N THR A 165 -2.15 -5.25 16.11
CA THR A 165 -1.42 -6.46 15.79
C THR A 165 0.07 -6.16 15.59
N VAL A 166 0.42 -5.09 14.87
CA VAL A 166 1.82 -4.66 14.67
C VAL A 166 2.55 -4.46 16.00
N LEU A 167 1.90 -3.86 17.01
CA LEU A 167 2.46 -3.71 18.35
C LEU A 167 2.58 -5.06 19.08
N GLN A 168 1.54 -5.89 19.04
CA GLN A 168 1.55 -7.20 19.71
C GLN A 168 2.62 -8.15 19.16
N VAL A 169 2.92 -8.05 17.86
CA VAL A 169 3.94 -8.90 17.21
C VAL A 169 5.32 -8.25 17.13
N GLU A 170 5.55 -7.12 17.81
CA GLU A 170 6.83 -6.41 17.75
C GLU A 170 7.99 -7.23 18.30
N THR A 171 7.74 -7.99 19.38
CA THR A 171 8.73 -8.87 20.03
C THR A 171 8.91 -10.21 19.31
N VAL A 172 8.06 -10.53 18.34
CA VAL A 172 8.14 -11.77 17.56
C VAL A 172 9.30 -11.68 16.58
N LYS A 173 10.00 -12.81 16.38
CA LYS A 173 11.13 -12.90 15.44
C LYS A 173 10.73 -12.34 14.06
N PRO A 174 11.58 -11.51 13.42
CA PRO A 174 11.24 -10.83 12.16
C PRO A 174 10.74 -11.75 11.04
N SER A 175 11.29 -12.98 10.95
CA SER A 175 10.85 -13.96 9.96
C SER A 175 9.38 -14.35 10.14
N TYR A 176 8.91 -14.55 11.37
CA TYR A 176 7.51 -14.89 11.64
C TYR A 176 6.62 -13.65 11.61
N ARG A 177 7.12 -12.50 12.09
CA ARG A 177 6.39 -11.23 12.07
C ARG A 177 5.88 -10.88 10.67
N VAL A 178 6.72 -11.07 9.64
CA VAL A 178 6.31 -10.81 8.24
C VAL A 178 5.12 -11.69 7.84
N HIS A 179 5.13 -12.97 8.19
CA HIS A 179 4.03 -13.88 7.88
C HIS A 179 2.75 -13.55 8.66
N LEU A 180 2.85 -13.16 9.93
CA LEU A 180 1.70 -12.75 10.75
C LEU A 180 1.04 -11.49 10.18
N ILE A 181 1.84 -10.50 9.80
CA ILE A 181 1.33 -9.28 9.17
C ILE A 181 0.72 -9.57 7.79
N ALA A 182 1.34 -10.43 6.99
CA ALA A 182 0.80 -10.82 5.69
C ALA A 182 -0.53 -11.57 5.82
N LEU A 183 -0.63 -12.49 6.78
CA LEU A 183 -1.87 -13.20 7.08
C LEU A 183 -2.96 -12.22 7.52
N LEU A 184 -2.65 -11.29 8.41
CA LEU A 184 -3.59 -10.26 8.85
C LEU A 184 -4.11 -9.42 7.68
N ILE A 185 -3.22 -8.86 6.86
CA ILE A 185 -3.62 -8.07 5.68
C ILE A 185 -4.51 -8.90 4.77
N THR A 186 -4.16 -10.16 4.53
CA THR A 186 -4.97 -11.07 3.70
C THR A 186 -6.36 -11.29 4.30
N MET A 187 -6.47 -11.43 5.62
CA MET A 187 -7.76 -11.56 6.32
C MET A 187 -8.59 -10.28 6.25
N LEU A 188 -7.97 -9.10 6.38
CA LEU A 188 -8.65 -7.81 6.22
C LEU A 188 -9.17 -7.62 4.79
N VAL A 189 -8.35 -7.98 3.79
CA VAL A 189 -8.75 -7.98 2.37
C VAL A 189 -9.88 -8.97 2.12
N TYR A 190 -9.86 -10.16 2.73
CA TYR A 190 -10.98 -11.09 2.66
C TYR A 190 -12.27 -10.52 3.28
N ALA A 191 -12.15 -9.87 4.44
CA ALA A 191 -13.30 -9.35 5.20
C ALA A 191 -13.94 -8.10 4.58
N GLY A 192 -13.14 -7.21 3.98
CA GLY A 192 -13.63 -5.91 3.51
C GLY A 192 -13.07 -5.44 2.16
N GLY A 193 -12.30 -6.26 1.45
CA GLY A 193 -11.72 -5.89 0.15
C GLY A 193 -12.78 -5.57 -0.90
N ASN A 194 -13.90 -6.31 -0.93
CA ASN A 194 -15.07 -6.00 -1.76
C ASN A 194 -15.70 -4.64 -1.38
N LEU A 195 -15.71 -4.30 -0.09
CA LEU A 195 -16.47 -3.17 0.44
C LEU A 195 -15.73 -1.83 0.26
N THR A 196 -14.43 -1.80 0.56
CA THR A 196 -13.59 -0.58 0.58
C THR A 196 -12.23 -0.76 -0.09
N GLY A 197 -11.89 -1.97 -0.55
CA GLY A 197 -10.53 -2.33 -0.96
C GLY A 197 -9.59 -2.72 0.19
N ALA A 198 -10.01 -2.51 1.46
CA ALA A 198 -9.20 -2.73 2.66
C ALA A 198 -7.82 -2.08 2.58
N ILE A 199 -7.78 -0.77 2.28
CA ILE A 199 -6.54 -0.10 1.84
C ILE A 199 -5.75 0.48 3.02
N PHE A 200 -6.42 1.22 3.92
CA PHE A 200 -5.88 1.92 5.10
C PHE A 200 -4.49 2.59 4.88
N ASN A 201 -4.26 3.02 3.65
CA ASN A 201 -3.00 3.55 3.15
C ASN A 201 -3.31 4.61 2.09
N PRO A 202 -3.21 5.89 2.45
CA PRO A 202 -3.64 6.93 1.54
C PRO A 202 -2.83 7.08 0.24
N ALA A 203 -1.53 6.76 0.26
CA ALA A 203 -0.73 6.77 -0.96
C ALA A 203 -1.14 5.64 -1.91
N LEU A 204 -1.45 4.47 -1.36
CA LEU A 204 -1.94 3.32 -2.13
C LEU A 204 -3.34 3.60 -2.71
N ALA A 205 -4.27 4.15 -1.91
CA ALA A 205 -5.60 4.54 -2.37
C ALA A 205 -5.52 5.54 -3.54
N PHE A 206 -4.63 6.53 -3.41
CA PHE A 206 -4.37 7.52 -4.45
C PHE A 206 -3.80 6.91 -5.74
N SER A 207 -2.97 5.86 -5.63
CA SER A 207 -2.44 5.15 -6.79
C SER A 207 -3.52 4.36 -7.53
N LEU A 208 -4.45 3.73 -6.79
CA LEU A 208 -5.45 2.80 -7.33
C LEU A 208 -6.68 3.50 -7.91
N HIS A 209 -7.10 4.64 -7.36
CA HIS A 209 -8.39 5.27 -7.70
C HIS A 209 -8.28 6.72 -8.21
N PRO A 210 -7.39 7.02 -9.17
CA PRO A 210 -7.00 8.39 -9.52
C PRO A 210 -8.11 9.26 -10.09
N HIS A 211 -8.95 8.73 -11.00
CA HIS A 211 -10.03 9.49 -11.61
C HIS A 211 -11.22 9.65 -10.66
N CYS A 212 -11.53 8.63 -9.85
CA CYS A 212 -12.57 8.74 -8.84
C CYS A 212 -12.17 9.71 -7.72
N PHE A 213 -10.88 9.79 -7.36
CA PHE A 213 -10.38 10.71 -6.33
C PHE A 213 -10.52 12.18 -6.69
N TYR A 214 -10.62 12.53 -7.97
CA TYR A 214 -10.82 13.92 -8.34
C TYR A 214 -12.25 14.38 -8.03
N ASP A 215 -13.24 13.56 -8.41
CA ASP A 215 -14.65 13.89 -8.24
C ASP A 215 -15.13 13.73 -6.77
N ASN A 216 -14.55 12.78 -6.03
CA ASN A 216 -14.92 12.47 -4.64
C ASN A 216 -13.74 12.66 -3.65
N PHE A 217 -12.88 13.65 -3.92
CA PHE A 217 -11.65 13.87 -3.15
C PHE A 217 -11.88 13.92 -1.64
N LEU A 218 -12.92 14.65 -1.21
CA LEU A 218 -13.23 14.81 0.21
C LEU A 218 -13.64 13.49 0.85
N ILE A 219 -14.52 12.73 0.21
CA ILE A 219 -15.02 11.46 0.74
C ILE A 219 -13.88 10.46 0.87
N TYR A 220 -13.04 10.31 -0.15
CA TYR A 220 -11.91 9.39 -0.07
C TYR A 220 -10.80 9.87 0.85
N SER A 221 -10.65 11.18 1.04
CA SER A 221 -9.79 11.71 2.10
C SER A 221 -10.34 11.32 3.47
N LEU A 222 -11.64 11.46 3.73
CA LEU A 222 -12.23 11.00 4.99
C LEU A 222 -11.99 9.51 5.22
N VAL A 223 -12.25 8.68 4.21
CA VAL A 223 -12.19 7.22 4.32
C VAL A 223 -10.75 6.69 4.37
N TYR A 224 -9.83 7.14 3.51
CA TYR A 224 -8.48 6.56 3.41
C TYR A 224 -7.37 7.41 4.09
N TRP A 225 -7.63 8.68 4.41
CA TRP A 225 -6.73 9.49 5.24
C TRP A 225 -7.19 9.55 6.68
N ILE A 226 -8.38 10.09 6.93
CA ILE A 226 -8.80 10.46 8.29
C ILE A 226 -9.09 9.21 9.13
N ALA A 227 -9.88 8.27 8.62
CA ALA A 227 -10.19 7.03 9.34
C ALA A 227 -8.92 6.25 9.76
N PRO A 228 -7.96 5.96 8.86
CA PRO A 228 -6.76 5.23 9.24
C PRO A 228 -5.84 6.03 10.19
N SER A 229 -5.78 7.35 10.03
CA SER A 229 -5.00 8.23 10.91
C SER A 229 -5.59 8.30 12.32
N LEU A 230 -6.92 8.36 12.43
CA LEU A 230 -7.62 8.30 13.71
C LEU A 230 -7.37 6.97 14.41
N GLY A 231 -7.37 5.85 13.68
CA GLY A 231 -7.04 4.54 14.25
C GLY A 231 -5.65 4.51 14.90
N LYS A 232 -4.65 5.11 14.24
CA LYS A 232 -3.30 5.27 14.82
C LYS A 232 -3.26 6.18 16.02
N PHE A 233 -4.00 7.28 15.97
CA PHE A 233 -4.11 8.21 17.09
C PHE A 233 -4.66 7.49 18.31
N LEU A 234 -5.79 6.77 18.17
CA LEU A 234 -6.38 6.01 19.28
C LEU A 234 -5.38 5.03 19.92
N ILE A 235 -4.61 4.31 19.11
CA ILE A 235 -3.61 3.37 19.62
C ILE A 235 -2.45 4.07 20.34
N LEU A 236 -1.97 5.21 19.84
CA LEU A 236 -0.88 5.97 20.47
C LEU A 236 -1.24 6.52 21.86
N TYR A 237 -2.52 6.79 22.13
CA TYR A 237 -2.95 7.33 23.43
C TYR A 237 -3.39 6.24 24.42
N VAL A 238 -3.75 5.06 23.92
CA VAL A 238 -4.17 3.93 24.77
C VAL A 238 -2.98 3.09 25.23
N PHE A 239 -1.89 3.04 24.46
CA PHE A 239 -0.68 2.27 24.72
C PHE A 239 0.57 3.15 24.71
#